data_AF-A0A7S4NN65-F1
#
_entry.id   AF-A0A7S4NN65-F1
#
_cell.length_a   1.000
_cell.length_b   1.000
_cell.length_c   1.000
_cell.angle_alpha   90.00
_cell.angle_beta   90.00
_cell.angle_gamma   90.00
#
_symmetry.space_group_name_H-M   'P 1'
#
loop_
_entity.id
_entity.type
_entity.pdbx_description
1 polymer ?
#
loop_
_entity_poly.entity_id
_entity_poly.type
_entity_poly.pdbx_seq_one_letter_code
_entity_poly.pdbx_strand_id
1 'polypeptide(L)'
;SYSLSLSFPLPFPLLYHTIMDKLRKDKPGGANKKLKKFFEKGASLSSRFKSLVAYIEKATEEELAKFFEDNFHVIYGVFTDTFSSYENQCKRGRHDAGILKDLLTVLRCVLELMKDLLGKGWQNRSIATVLEKVLYIENKHSFRKTAFELLMKFLQEVKQTDLVGAAINLGPLTAKYNSNINLMALPLSAPDKQGILLPSSGSVTIQESVELFEILLSFLAQANSPKKDDEIFLFWWDLLKQQYLCVFYPSIWPEKTGPGKIGFPKCPEEIQAVLITCLQSLIREKGIMECMFKGDDDKRLILEIFRQSIALHVNFDDTIKK
;
A
#
# COMPACT_ATOMS: atom_id res chain seq x y z
N SER A 1 -1.48 -31.10 -27.26
CA SER A 1 -1.61 -30.15 -28.38
C SER A 1 -2.88 -29.34 -28.22
N TYR A 2 -2.80 -28.16 -27.60
CA TYR A 2 -3.87 -27.17 -27.60
C TYR A 2 -3.21 -25.79 -27.71
N SER A 3 -3.27 -25.19 -28.89
CA SER A 3 -2.85 -23.82 -29.15
C SER A 3 -3.99 -22.88 -28.77
N LEU A 4 -3.81 -22.10 -27.70
CA LEU A 4 -4.63 -20.91 -27.46
C LEU A 4 -3.94 -19.73 -28.12
N SER A 5 -4.52 -19.28 -29.24
CA SER A 5 -4.15 -18.06 -29.93
C SER A 5 -4.39 -16.87 -28.99
N LEU A 6 -3.30 -16.26 -28.51
CA LEU A 6 -3.31 -14.93 -27.91
C LEU A 6 -3.74 -13.92 -29.00
N SER A 7 -4.95 -13.40 -28.88
CA SER A 7 -5.36 -12.21 -29.61
C SER A 7 -4.53 -11.03 -29.10
N PHE A 8 -3.60 -10.58 -29.93
CA PHE A 8 -2.82 -9.37 -29.70
C PHE A 8 -3.75 -8.14 -29.59
N PRO A 9 -3.48 -7.19 -28.67
CA PRO A 9 -4.16 -5.91 -28.69
C PRO A 9 -3.87 -5.17 -30.00
N LEU A 10 -4.87 -4.47 -30.53
CA LEU A 10 -4.82 -3.75 -31.80
C LEU A 10 -3.57 -2.85 -31.90
N PRO A 11 -2.99 -2.68 -33.11
CA PRO A 11 -1.87 -1.79 -33.33
C PRO A 11 -2.16 -0.36 -32.82
N PHE A 12 -1.22 0.18 -32.04
CA PHE A 12 -1.19 1.53 -31.45
C PHE A 12 -1.74 2.69 -32.32
N PRO A 13 -1.61 2.69 -33.68
CA PRO A 13 -2.14 3.77 -34.51
C PRO A 13 -3.67 3.86 -34.56
N LEU A 14 -4.40 2.74 -34.42
CA LEU A 14 -5.85 2.71 -34.61
C LEU A 14 -6.62 3.22 -33.37
N LEU A 15 -6.10 2.95 -32.17
CA LEU A 15 -6.70 3.41 -30.91
C LEU A 15 -6.62 4.94 -30.76
N TYR A 16 -5.52 5.55 -31.24
CA TYR A 16 -5.31 7.00 -31.23
C TYR A 16 -6.39 7.76 -32.02
N HIS A 17 -6.74 7.28 -33.21
CA HIS A 17 -7.72 7.96 -34.06
C HIS A 17 -9.13 7.91 -33.47
N THR A 18 -9.54 6.76 -32.93
CA THR A 18 -10.87 6.59 -32.32
C THR A 18 -11.06 7.47 -31.07
N ILE A 19 -10.03 7.63 -30.24
CA ILE A 19 -10.08 8.47 -29.03
C ILE A 19 -10.11 9.97 -29.39
N MET A 20 -9.31 10.39 -30.38
CA MET A 20 -9.26 11.79 -30.81
C MET A 20 -10.56 12.25 -31.49
N ASP A 21 -11.26 11.35 -32.19
CA ASP A 21 -12.56 11.65 -32.78
C ASP A 21 -13.70 11.74 -31.75
N LYS A 22 -13.59 11.01 -30.62
CA LYS A 22 -14.52 11.18 -29.47
C LYS A 22 -14.30 12.52 -28.78
N LEU A 23 -13.05 12.90 -28.49
CA LEU A 23 -12.72 14.18 -27.83
C LEU A 23 -13.07 15.43 -28.66
N ARG A 24 -13.19 15.30 -29.99
CA ARG A 24 -13.63 16.39 -30.88
C ARG A 24 -15.14 16.66 -30.82
N LYS A 25 -15.96 15.69 -30.41
CA LYS A 25 -17.42 15.78 -30.47
C LYS A 25 -18.05 16.32 -29.17
N ASP A 26 -17.37 16.24 -28.04
CA ASP A 26 -17.87 16.76 -26.76
C ASP A 26 -17.40 18.21 -26.54
N LYS A 27 -18.33 19.13 -26.26
CA LYS A 27 -17.98 20.50 -25.83
C LYS A 27 -17.11 20.39 -24.56
N PRO A 28 -15.86 20.88 -24.57
CA PRO A 28 -14.96 20.61 -23.46
C PRO A 28 -15.33 21.50 -22.27
N GLY A 29 -15.70 20.87 -21.14
CA GLY A 29 -15.51 21.47 -19.82
C GLY A 29 -14.03 21.89 -19.64
N GLY A 30 -13.77 22.82 -18.72
CA GLY A 30 -12.42 23.39 -18.53
C GLY A 30 -11.31 22.35 -18.29
N ALA A 31 -11.65 21.16 -17.79
CA ALA A 31 -10.74 20.03 -17.58
C ALA A 31 -10.26 19.40 -18.92
N ASN A 32 -11.14 19.19 -19.90
CA ASN A 32 -10.80 18.54 -21.17
C ASN A 32 -9.79 19.31 -22.02
N LYS A 33 -9.71 20.64 -21.87
CA LYS A 33 -8.66 21.45 -22.54
C LYS A 33 -7.25 21.06 -22.08
N LYS A 34 -7.10 20.55 -20.85
CA LYS A 34 -5.80 20.15 -20.29
C LYS A 34 -5.29 18.82 -20.85
N LEU A 35 -6.14 17.95 -21.38
CA LEU A 35 -5.76 16.67 -21.97
C LEU A 35 -5.19 16.78 -23.39
N LYS A 36 -5.29 17.96 -24.02
CA LYS A 36 -4.78 18.16 -25.39
C LYS A 36 -3.32 17.73 -25.53
N LYS A 37 -2.47 18.09 -24.56
CA LYS A 37 -1.03 17.72 -24.55
C LYS A 37 -0.78 16.26 -24.19
N PHE A 38 -1.67 15.62 -23.43
CA PHE A 38 -1.55 14.21 -23.08
C PHE A 38 -1.66 13.30 -24.32
N PHE A 39 -2.52 13.68 -25.27
CA PHE A 39 -2.71 12.96 -26.53
C PHE A 39 -1.95 13.55 -27.72
N GLU A 40 -1.19 14.63 -27.54
CA GLU A 40 -0.53 15.28 -28.68
C GLU A 40 0.63 14.44 -29.21
N LYS A 41 0.55 14.07 -30.49
CA LYS A 41 1.61 13.36 -31.20
C LYS A 41 2.87 14.24 -31.25
N GLY A 42 3.94 13.78 -30.58
CA GLY A 42 5.21 14.50 -30.47
C GLY A 42 5.40 15.27 -29.15
N ALA A 43 4.38 15.32 -28.27
CA ALA A 43 4.57 15.87 -26.93
C ALA A 43 5.56 15.02 -26.12
N SER A 44 6.44 15.69 -25.38
CA SER A 44 7.42 15.02 -24.52
C SER A 44 6.73 14.26 -23.38
N LEU A 45 7.36 13.19 -22.90
CA LEU A 45 6.87 12.40 -21.76
C LEU A 45 6.53 13.27 -20.54
N SER A 46 7.42 14.20 -20.18
CA SER A 46 7.21 15.15 -19.06
C SER A 46 5.98 16.03 -19.30
N SER A 47 5.76 16.51 -20.52
CA SER A 47 4.59 17.33 -20.85
C SER A 47 3.28 16.53 -20.77
N ARG A 48 3.30 15.28 -21.25
CA ARG A 48 2.15 14.37 -21.17
C ARG A 48 1.81 14.07 -19.72
N PHE A 49 2.81 13.73 -18.90
CA PHE A 49 2.63 13.42 -17.49
C PHE A 49 2.09 14.63 -16.69
N LYS A 50 2.67 15.83 -16.87
CA LYS A 50 2.16 17.06 -16.24
C LYS A 50 0.71 17.38 -16.64
N SER A 51 0.35 17.12 -17.90
CA SER A 51 -1.01 17.29 -18.41
C SER A 51 -1.99 16.31 -17.75
N LEU A 52 -1.58 15.05 -17.52
CA LEU A 52 -2.35 14.05 -16.79
C LEU A 52 -2.57 14.46 -15.33
N VAL A 53 -1.52 14.81 -14.59
CA VAL A 53 -1.62 15.24 -13.18
C VAL A 53 -2.55 16.46 -13.06
N ALA A 54 -2.36 17.45 -13.92
CA ALA A 54 -3.18 18.65 -13.94
C ALA A 54 -4.66 18.39 -14.29
N TYR A 55 -4.97 17.28 -14.97
CA TYR A 55 -6.34 16.83 -15.22
C TYR A 55 -6.92 16.12 -13.99
N ILE A 56 -6.15 15.21 -13.37
CA ILE A 56 -6.52 14.53 -12.10
C ILE A 56 -6.93 15.54 -11.02
N GLU A 57 -6.21 16.65 -10.88
CA GLU A 57 -6.52 17.68 -9.87
C GLU A 57 -7.81 18.46 -10.11
N LYS A 58 -8.38 18.43 -11.33
CA LYS A 58 -9.49 19.32 -11.73
C LYS A 58 -10.75 18.62 -12.21
N ALA A 59 -10.61 17.40 -12.71
CA ALA A 59 -11.72 16.64 -13.25
C ALA A 59 -12.63 16.14 -12.12
N THR A 60 -13.91 15.97 -12.41
CA THR A 60 -14.84 15.34 -11.46
C THR A 60 -14.55 13.83 -11.36
N GLU A 61 -15.13 13.18 -10.35
CA GLU A 61 -14.96 11.73 -10.17
C GLU A 61 -15.49 10.94 -11.39
N GLU A 62 -16.63 11.36 -11.96
CA GLU A 62 -17.21 10.71 -13.14
C GLU A 62 -16.36 10.93 -14.39
N GLU A 63 -15.81 12.14 -14.57
CA GLU A 63 -14.90 12.45 -15.67
C GLU A 63 -13.63 11.59 -15.59
N LEU A 64 -13.07 11.44 -14.37
CA LEU A 64 -11.88 10.64 -14.14
C LEU A 64 -12.14 9.15 -14.37
N ALA A 65 -13.23 8.61 -13.83
CA ALA A 65 -13.59 7.21 -13.99
C ALA A 65 -13.69 6.85 -15.48
N LYS A 66 -14.45 7.63 -16.25
CA LYS A 66 -14.59 7.42 -17.71
C LYS A 66 -13.26 7.58 -18.44
N PHE A 67 -12.46 8.60 -18.10
CA PHE A 67 -11.17 8.83 -18.74
C PHE A 67 -10.19 7.67 -18.49
N PHE A 68 -10.12 7.17 -17.25
CA PHE A 68 -9.27 6.04 -16.88
C PHE A 68 -9.75 4.74 -17.55
N GLU A 69 -11.05 4.51 -17.61
CA GLU A 69 -11.66 3.37 -18.31
C GLU A 69 -11.35 3.38 -19.81
N ASP A 70 -11.52 4.51 -20.49
CA ASP A 70 -11.30 4.62 -21.94
C ASP A 70 -9.81 4.57 -22.32
N ASN A 71 -8.89 4.93 -21.41
CA ASN A 71 -7.48 5.21 -21.72
C ASN A 71 -6.46 4.48 -20.84
N PHE A 72 -6.87 3.44 -20.11
CA PHE A 72 -6.05 2.78 -19.08
C PHE A 72 -4.65 2.38 -19.56
N HIS A 73 -4.54 1.79 -20.76
CA HIS A 73 -3.25 1.41 -21.35
C HIS A 73 -2.31 2.61 -21.57
N VAL A 74 -2.83 3.72 -22.08
CA VAL A 74 -2.03 4.91 -22.39
C VAL A 74 -1.61 5.62 -21.11
N ILE A 75 -2.52 5.73 -20.15
CA ILE A 75 -2.26 6.31 -18.83
C ILE A 75 -1.15 5.53 -18.11
N TYR A 76 -1.27 4.20 -18.06
CA TYR A 76 -0.30 3.36 -17.37
C TYR A 76 1.05 3.33 -18.08
N GLY A 77 1.07 3.37 -19.42
CA GLY A 77 2.29 3.55 -20.19
C GLY A 77 3.02 4.85 -19.82
N VAL A 78 2.30 5.99 -19.83
CA VAL A 78 2.88 7.28 -19.43
C VAL A 78 3.37 7.27 -17.98
N PHE A 79 2.64 6.62 -17.07
CA PHE A 79 3.04 6.45 -15.68
C PHE A 79 4.34 5.64 -15.54
N THR A 80 4.41 4.45 -16.14
CA THR A 80 5.58 3.55 -16.04
C THR A 80 6.82 4.12 -16.72
N ASP A 81 6.67 4.75 -17.87
CA ASP A 81 7.76 5.47 -18.55
C ASP A 81 8.28 6.63 -17.70
N THR A 82 7.37 7.39 -17.07
CA THR A 82 7.75 8.51 -16.20
C THR A 82 8.46 8.01 -14.94
N PHE A 83 7.96 6.94 -14.31
CA PHE A 83 8.60 6.32 -13.16
C PHE A 83 10.02 5.83 -13.51
N SER A 84 10.16 5.14 -14.64
CA SER A 84 11.47 4.65 -15.11
C SER A 84 12.44 5.79 -15.42
N SER A 85 11.94 6.87 -16.02
CA SER A 85 12.73 8.09 -16.26
C SER A 85 13.16 8.76 -14.95
N TYR A 86 12.26 8.81 -13.96
CA TYR A 86 12.55 9.35 -12.63
C TYR A 86 13.60 8.49 -11.90
N GLU A 87 13.45 7.16 -11.90
CA GLU A 87 14.43 6.24 -11.32
C GLU A 87 15.83 6.45 -11.92
N ASN A 88 15.93 6.60 -13.24
CA ASN A 88 17.20 6.89 -13.90
C ASN A 88 17.79 8.26 -13.52
N GLN A 89 16.96 9.21 -13.10
CA GLN A 89 17.44 10.49 -12.56
C GLN A 89 17.96 10.33 -11.13
N CYS A 90 17.25 9.57 -10.28
CA CYS A 90 17.68 9.24 -8.92
C CYS A 90 19.02 8.50 -8.92
N LYS A 91 19.24 7.56 -9.86
CA LYS A 91 20.54 6.88 -10.05
C LYS A 91 21.70 7.84 -10.32
N ARG A 92 21.41 9.05 -10.82
CA ARG A 92 22.37 10.13 -11.09
C ARG A 92 22.40 11.18 -9.96
N GLY A 93 21.83 10.87 -8.79
CA GLY A 93 21.74 11.77 -7.64
C GLY A 93 20.73 12.90 -7.79
N ARG A 94 19.85 12.86 -8.80
CA ARG A 94 18.81 13.88 -9.04
C ARG A 94 17.49 13.40 -8.47
N HIS A 95 17.24 13.78 -7.22
CA HIS A 95 16.01 13.45 -6.51
C HIS A 95 15.03 14.62 -6.57
N ASP A 96 13.80 14.35 -6.99
CA ASP A 96 12.73 15.35 -7.05
C ASP A 96 11.50 14.80 -6.31
N ALA A 97 11.20 15.41 -5.16
CA ALA A 97 10.07 15.02 -4.32
C ALA A 97 8.72 15.36 -4.96
N GLY A 98 8.66 16.40 -5.81
CA GLY A 98 7.46 16.80 -6.53
C GLY A 98 7.08 15.75 -7.58
N ILE A 99 8.04 15.29 -8.38
CA ILE A 99 7.80 14.24 -9.37
C ILE A 99 7.34 12.93 -8.70
N LEU A 100 7.97 12.53 -7.60
CA LEU A 100 7.56 11.32 -6.88
C LEU A 100 6.16 11.46 -6.28
N LYS A 101 5.81 12.64 -5.75
CA LYS A 101 4.46 12.92 -5.23
C LYS A 101 3.42 12.79 -6.34
N ASP A 102 3.68 13.38 -7.51
CA ASP A 102 2.79 13.29 -8.67
C ASP A 102 2.65 11.84 -9.17
N LEU A 103 3.74 11.06 -9.18
CA LEU A 103 3.71 9.63 -9.50
C LEU A 103 2.82 8.84 -8.53
N LEU A 104 2.92 9.10 -7.22
CA LEU A 104 2.06 8.45 -6.23
C LEU A 104 0.59 8.89 -6.37
N THR A 105 0.32 10.13 -6.75
CA THR A 105 -1.04 10.60 -7.08
C THR A 105 -1.63 9.84 -8.26
N VAL A 106 -0.86 9.68 -9.35
CA VAL A 106 -1.32 8.89 -10.51
C VAL A 106 -1.52 7.43 -10.14
N LEU A 107 -0.61 6.84 -9.36
CA LEU A 107 -0.73 5.45 -8.89
C LEU A 107 -2.00 5.25 -8.04
N ARG A 108 -2.34 6.22 -7.18
CA ARG A 108 -3.60 6.21 -6.41
C ARG A 108 -4.81 6.11 -7.33
N CYS A 109 -4.88 6.95 -8.36
CA CYS A 109 -5.98 6.90 -9.33
C CYS A 109 -6.00 5.57 -10.11
N VAL A 110 -4.84 5.01 -10.46
CA VAL A 110 -4.77 3.68 -11.10
C VAL A 110 -5.38 2.61 -10.17
N LEU A 111 -5.02 2.61 -8.89
CA LEU A 111 -5.55 1.65 -7.91
C LEU A 111 -7.04 1.83 -7.63
N GLU A 112 -7.54 3.06 -7.66
CA GLU A 112 -8.93 3.37 -7.32
C GLU A 112 -9.89 3.21 -8.51
N LEU A 113 -9.45 3.57 -9.72
CA LEU A 113 -10.30 3.62 -10.92
C LEU A 113 -10.13 2.41 -11.85
N MET A 114 -9.15 1.54 -11.63
CA MET A 114 -8.88 0.36 -12.49
C MET A 114 -8.99 -0.99 -11.74
N LYS A 115 -9.79 -1.04 -10.67
CA LYS A 115 -9.92 -2.20 -9.77
C LYS A 115 -10.25 -3.52 -10.48
N ASP A 116 -11.19 -3.49 -11.42
CA ASP A 116 -11.61 -4.68 -12.18
C ASP A 116 -10.48 -5.28 -13.01
N LEU A 117 -9.52 -4.47 -13.46
CA LEU A 117 -8.34 -4.93 -14.18
C LEU A 117 -7.31 -5.54 -13.22
N LEU A 118 -7.12 -4.94 -12.05
CA LEU A 118 -6.21 -5.42 -11.01
C LEU A 118 -6.64 -6.78 -10.46
N GLY A 119 -7.94 -6.97 -10.22
CA GLY A 119 -8.51 -8.26 -9.82
C GLY A 119 -8.31 -9.36 -10.86
N LYS A 120 -8.07 -9.00 -12.13
CA LYS A 120 -7.74 -9.93 -13.23
C LYS A 120 -6.24 -10.11 -13.46
N GLY A 121 -5.38 -9.54 -12.61
CA GLY A 121 -3.94 -9.67 -12.72
C GLY A 121 -3.25 -8.64 -13.62
N TRP A 122 -3.96 -7.63 -14.12
CA TRP A 122 -3.37 -6.65 -15.04
C TRP A 122 -2.31 -5.81 -14.34
N GLN A 123 -1.07 -5.91 -14.83
CA GLN A 123 0.09 -5.13 -14.35
C GLN A 123 0.44 -5.32 -12.86
N ASN A 124 -0.10 -6.34 -12.17
CA ASN A 124 0.12 -6.55 -10.73
C ASN A 124 1.62 -6.61 -10.36
N ARG A 125 2.44 -7.33 -11.14
CA ARG A 125 3.89 -7.40 -10.91
C ARG A 125 4.57 -6.03 -11.05
N SER A 126 4.20 -5.27 -12.08
CA SER A 126 4.75 -3.95 -12.33
C SER A 126 4.39 -2.98 -11.20
N ILE A 127 3.13 -2.98 -10.76
CA ILE A 127 2.66 -2.18 -9.63
C ILE A 127 3.37 -2.58 -8.33
N ALA A 128 3.48 -3.88 -8.03
CA ALA A 128 4.21 -4.38 -6.87
C ALA A 128 5.67 -3.91 -6.87
N THR A 129 6.34 -3.95 -8.03
CA THR A 129 7.74 -3.47 -8.17
C THR A 129 7.88 -1.97 -7.89
N VAL A 130 6.93 -1.15 -8.35
CA VAL A 130 6.92 0.29 -8.05
C VAL A 130 6.71 0.50 -6.55
N LEU A 131 5.73 -0.17 -5.94
CA LEU A 131 5.45 -0.06 -4.50
C LEU A 131 6.66 -0.48 -3.67
N GLU A 132 7.29 -1.61 -3.99
CA GLU A 132 8.51 -2.11 -3.36
C GLU A 132 9.61 -1.04 -3.35
N LYS A 133 9.89 -0.45 -4.51
CA LYS A 133 10.94 0.58 -4.67
C LYS A 133 10.67 1.85 -3.87
N VAL A 134 9.41 2.25 -3.71
CA VAL A 134 9.06 3.43 -2.88
C VAL A 134 9.09 3.06 -1.40
N LEU A 135 8.79 1.81 -1.05
CA LEU A 135 8.77 1.31 0.33
C LEU A 135 10.16 1.01 0.92
N TYR A 136 11.21 0.99 0.11
CA TYR A 136 12.59 0.83 0.59
C TYR A 136 12.87 1.71 1.82
N ILE A 137 13.47 1.12 2.86
CA ILE A 137 13.68 1.77 4.15
C ILE A 137 14.54 3.02 4.08
N GLU A 138 15.38 3.12 3.05
CA GLU A 138 16.25 4.26 2.82
C GLU A 138 15.50 5.48 2.23
N ASN A 139 14.26 5.31 1.76
CA ASN A 139 13.44 6.43 1.31
C ASN A 139 12.86 7.22 2.48
N LYS A 140 12.56 8.51 2.24
CA LYS A 140 11.88 9.36 3.23
C LYS A 140 10.56 8.73 3.70
N HIS A 141 10.37 8.70 5.01
CA HIS A 141 9.20 8.09 5.66
C HIS A 141 7.87 8.63 5.14
N SER A 142 7.76 9.94 4.88
CA SER A 142 6.51 10.52 4.34
C SER A 142 6.05 9.87 3.04
N PHE A 143 6.97 9.47 2.16
CA PHE A 143 6.66 8.77 0.91
C PHE A 143 6.43 7.28 1.13
N ARG A 144 7.18 6.65 2.03
CA ARG A 144 6.95 5.26 2.45
C ARG A 144 5.55 5.10 3.04
N LYS A 145 5.10 6.04 3.88
CA LYS A 145 3.75 6.11 4.44
C LYS A 145 2.69 6.14 3.35
N THR A 146 2.80 7.06 2.40
CA THR A 146 1.88 7.13 1.26
C THR A 146 1.92 5.84 0.42
N ALA A 147 3.09 5.28 0.13
CA ALA A 147 3.21 4.03 -0.62
C ALA A 147 2.61 2.84 0.14
N PHE A 148 2.70 2.83 1.47
CA PHE A 148 2.11 1.78 2.29
C PHE A 148 0.58 1.83 2.27
N GLU A 149 -0.02 3.03 2.33
CA GLU A 149 -1.47 3.18 2.10
C GLU A 149 -1.90 2.67 0.71
N LEU A 150 -1.09 2.94 -0.32
CA LEU A 150 -1.34 2.44 -1.68
C LEU A 150 -1.16 0.92 -1.75
N LEU A 151 -0.19 0.35 -1.05
CA LEU A 151 -0.03 -1.11 -0.92
C LEU A 151 -1.27 -1.74 -0.29
N MET A 152 -1.84 -1.11 0.75
CA MET A 152 -3.07 -1.61 1.37
C MET A 152 -4.24 -1.60 0.39
N LYS A 153 -4.42 -0.52 -0.39
CA LYS A 153 -5.43 -0.45 -1.46
C LYS A 153 -5.21 -1.50 -2.54
N PHE A 154 -3.97 -1.68 -2.98
CA PHE A 154 -3.61 -2.70 -3.96
C PHE A 154 -3.99 -4.11 -3.46
N LEU A 155 -3.70 -4.41 -2.19
CA LEU A 155 -4.03 -5.69 -1.57
C LEU A 155 -5.53 -6.00 -1.47
N GLN A 156 -6.39 -4.99 -1.31
CA GLN A 156 -7.84 -5.20 -1.32
C GLN A 156 -8.29 -5.84 -2.64
N GLU A 157 -7.66 -5.48 -3.75
CA GLU A 157 -8.03 -5.94 -5.08
C GLU A 157 -7.29 -7.23 -5.48
N VAL A 158 -5.99 -7.35 -5.17
CA VAL A 158 -5.17 -8.50 -5.62
C VAL A 158 -5.09 -9.65 -4.62
N LYS A 159 -5.39 -9.39 -3.34
CA LYS A 159 -5.39 -10.35 -2.22
C LYS A 159 -4.08 -11.15 -2.03
N GLN A 160 -2.98 -10.74 -2.68
CA GLN A 160 -1.70 -11.43 -2.63
C GLN A 160 -0.53 -10.46 -2.81
N THR A 161 0.38 -10.41 -1.84
CA THR A 161 1.72 -9.83 -1.95
C THR A 161 2.57 -10.25 -0.75
N ASP A 162 3.87 -10.39 -0.93
CA ASP A 162 4.85 -10.63 0.12
C ASP A 162 5.40 -9.32 0.73
N LEU A 163 5.11 -8.18 0.10
CA LEU A 163 5.65 -6.87 0.51
C LEU A 163 5.21 -6.43 1.91
N VAL A 164 4.04 -6.90 2.39
CA VAL A 164 3.47 -6.42 3.66
C VAL A 164 4.40 -6.67 4.82
N GLY A 165 4.91 -7.89 4.99
CA GLY A 165 5.76 -8.25 6.13
C GLY A 165 7.11 -7.52 6.12
N ALA A 166 7.60 -7.15 4.94
CA ALA A 166 8.88 -6.47 4.75
C ALA A 166 8.78 -4.94 4.76
N ALA A 167 7.58 -4.36 4.64
CA ALA A 167 7.39 -2.91 4.55
C ALA A 167 7.54 -2.19 5.90
N ILE A 168 7.14 -2.82 7.00
CA ILE A 168 7.29 -2.27 8.36
C ILE A 168 8.61 -2.79 8.94
N ASN A 169 9.57 -1.89 9.12
CA ASN A 169 10.86 -2.24 9.70
C ASN A 169 10.73 -2.37 11.23
N LEU A 170 10.77 -3.59 11.76
CA LEU A 170 10.73 -3.81 13.21
C LEU A 170 12.11 -3.68 13.88
N GLY A 171 13.19 -3.43 13.12
CA GLY A 171 14.55 -3.28 13.65
C GLY A 171 14.73 -2.27 14.79
N PRO A 172 14.09 -1.08 14.75
CA PRO A 172 14.14 -0.14 15.87
C PRO A 172 13.52 -0.70 17.16
N LEU A 173 12.47 -1.52 17.03
CA LEU A 173 11.84 -2.20 18.18
C LEU A 173 12.71 -3.33 18.71
N THR A 174 13.33 -4.13 17.83
CA THR A 174 14.26 -5.19 18.27
C THR A 174 15.45 -4.60 19.01
N ALA A 175 15.99 -3.48 18.54
CA ALA A 175 17.08 -2.78 19.22
C ALA A 175 16.70 -2.29 20.63
N LYS A 176 15.44 -1.84 20.84
CA LYS A 176 14.95 -1.41 22.15
C LYS A 176 14.68 -2.58 23.10
N TYR A 177 14.05 -3.65 22.62
CA TYR A 177 13.51 -4.70 23.48
C TYR A 177 14.45 -5.90 23.66
N ASN A 178 15.08 -6.41 22.61
CA ASN A 178 16.04 -7.52 22.68
C ASN A 178 16.74 -7.74 21.32
N SER A 179 18.08 -7.70 21.30
CA SER A 179 18.89 -7.92 20.10
C SER A 179 18.90 -9.37 19.60
N ASN A 180 18.46 -10.35 20.40
CA ASN A 180 18.38 -11.76 20.00
C ASN A 180 17.09 -12.10 19.22
N ILE A 181 16.25 -11.10 18.91
CA ILE A 181 15.05 -11.29 18.09
C ILE A 181 15.47 -11.53 16.64
N ASN A 182 15.02 -12.64 16.08
CA ASN A 182 15.27 -13.01 14.68
C ASN A 182 13.93 -13.03 13.94
N LEU A 183 13.69 -11.98 13.14
CA LEU A 183 12.40 -11.69 12.52
C LEU A 183 12.14 -12.51 11.26
N MET A 184 10.86 -12.63 10.90
CA MET A 184 10.43 -13.39 9.73
C MET A 184 10.79 -12.76 8.39
N ALA A 185 10.61 -11.44 8.28
CA ALA A 185 10.83 -10.67 7.08
C ALA A 185 11.94 -9.65 7.32
N LEU A 186 12.86 -9.55 6.37
CA LEU A 186 13.82 -8.47 6.33
C LEU A 186 13.13 -7.21 5.78
N PRO A 187 13.52 -6.02 6.25
CA PRO A 187 13.02 -4.79 5.68
C PRO A 187 13.34 -4.71 4.19
N LEU A 188 12.42 -4.15 3.41
CA LEU A 188 12.68 -3.83 2.01
C LEU A 188 13.83 -2.82 1.94
N SER A 189 14.92 -3.19 1.28
CA SER A 189 16.10 -2.34 1.12
C SER A 189 16.46 -2.20 -0.35
N ALA A 190 16.93 -1.03 -0.73
CA ALA A 190 17.46 -0.82 -2.06
C ALA A 190 18.67 -1.75 -2.30
N PRO A 191 18.79 -2.39 -3.47
CA PRO A 191 19.94 -3.28 -3.77
C PRO A 191 21.27 -2.51 -3.76
N ASP A 192 21.23 -1.21 -4.07
CA ASP A 192 22.34 -0.29 -3.96
C ASP A 192 21.83 1.15 -3.73
N LYS A 193 22.76 2.08 -3.46
CA LYS A 193 22.41 3.50 -3.23
C LYS A 193 21.72 4.17 -4.42
N GLN A 194 21.90 3.66 -5.64
CA GLN A 194 21.28 4.21 -6.85
C GLN A 194 19.80 3.80 -6.96
N GLY A 195 19.39 2.74 -6.28
CA GLY A 195 17.99 2.31 -6.16
C GLY A 195 17.13 3.20 -5.24
N ILE A 196 17.73 4.12 -4.49
CA ILE A 196 17.03 5.01 -3.56
C ILE A 196 16.36 6.14 -4.36
N LEU A 197 15.03 6.23 -4.27
CA LEU A 197 14.25 7.22 -4.99
C LEU A 197 14.35 8.60 -4.33
N LEU A 198 14.21 8.65 -3.00
CA LEU A 198 14.28 9.89 -2.24
C LEU A 198 14.90 9.64 -0.87
N PRO A 199 16.21 9.88 -0.68
CA PRO A 199 16.94 9.47 0.51
C PRO A 199 16.42 10.14 1.79
N SER A 200 16.33 9.33 2.84
CA SER A 200 16.18 9.73 4.24
C SER A 200 17.47 10.36 4.79
N SER A 201 17.34 11.29 5.74
CA SER A 201 18.48 11.88 6.45
C SER A 201 18.87 11.15 7.74
N GLY A 202 18.14 10.09 8.13
CA GLY A 202 18.35 9.38 9.39
C GLY A 202 17.95 7.92 9.35
N SER A 203 18.26 7.19 10.43
CA SER A 203 17.81 5.82 10.64
C SER A 203 16.31 5.78 10.93
N VAL A 204 15.66 4.69 10.53
CA VAL A 204 14.24 4.46 10.81
C VAL A 204 13.98 4.49 12.31
N THR A 205 12.91 5.16 12.73
CA THR A 205 12.54 5.27 14.16
C THR A 205 11.43 4.28 14.54
N ILE A 206 11.24 4.09 15.85
CA ILE A 206 10.11 3.32 16.38
C ILE A 206 8.78 3.95 15.94
N GLN A 207 8.66 5.27 16.04
CA GLN A 207 7.44 6.00 15.66
C GLN A 207 7.07 5.77 14.20
N GLU A 208 8.04 5.82 13.29
CA GLU A 208 7.80 5.55 11.87
C GLU A 208 7.28 4.13 11.63
N SER A 209 7.76 3.16 12.41
CA SER A 209 7.30 1.76 12.33
C SER A 209 5.88 1.59 12.84
N VAL A 210 5.56 2.27 13.96
CA VAL A 210 4.22 2.30 14.56
C VAL A 210 3.22 2.96 13.61
N GLU A 211 3.57 4.08 12.97
CA GLU A 211 2.67 4.75 12.01
C GLU A 211 2.27 3.87 10.82
N LEU A 212 3.19 3.08 10.28
CA LEU A 212 2.85 2.13 9.22
C LEU A 212 1.95 1.01 9.76
N PHE A 213 2.20 0.55 10.99
CA PHE A 213 1.36 -0.46 11.62
C PHE A 213 -0.07 0.06 11.88
N GLU A 214 -0.23 1.31 12.31
CA GLU A 214 -1.53 1.98 12.45
C GLU A 214 -2.29 2.07 11.13
N ILE A 215 -1.60 2.32 10.01
CA ILE A 215 -2.23 2.27 8.68
C ILE A 215 -2.80 0.89 8.41
N LEU A 216 -2.04 -0.18 8.65
CA LEU A 216 -2.54 -1.56 8.49
C LEU A 216 -3.77 -1.82 9.38
N LEU A 217 -3.71 -1.40 10.65
CA LEU A 217 -4.84 -1.52 11.58
C LEU A 217 -6.07 -0.70 11.12
N SER A 218 -5.86 0.46 10.51
CA SER A 218 -6.96 1.27 9.97
C SER A 218 -7.71 0.58 8.84
N PHE A 219 -7.01 -0.18 7.99
CA PHE A 219 -7.64 -0.96 6.91
C PHE A 219 -8.42 -2.16 7.44
N LEU A 220 -7.89 -2.84 8.48
CA LEU A 220 -8.62 -3.86 9.22
C LEU A 220 -9.90 -3.28 9.85
N ALA A 221 -9.81 -2.10 10.49
CA ALA A 221 -10.95 -1.43 11.11
C ALA A 221 -12.00 -0.98 10.09
N GLN A 222 -11.60 -0.53 8.91
CA GLN A 222 -12.51 -0.13 7.83
C GLN A 222 -13.18 -1.30 7.12
N ALA A 223 -12.61 -2.51 7.19
CA ALA A 223 -13.23 -3.72 6.67
C ALA A 223 -14.53 -4.12 7.43
N ASN A 224 -14.86 -3.41 8.51
CA ASN A 224 -16.00 -3.62 9.40
C ASN A 224 -17.34 -3.06 8.86
N SER A 225 -17.68 -3.28 7.59
CA SER A 225 -18.95 -2.77 7.05
C SER A 225 -20.11 -3.71 7.35
N PRO A 226 -21.23 -3.24 7.95
CA PRO A 226 -22.39 -4.07 8.32
C PRO A 226 -23.16 -4.66 7.12
N LYS A 227 -22.69 -4.45 5.88
CA LYS A 227 -23.34 -4.90 4.64
C LYS A 227 -22.44 -5.70 3.69
N LYS A 228 -21.17 -5.95 4.00
CA LYS A 228 -20.26 -6.64 3.07
C LYS A 228 -19.22 -7.49 3.79
N ASP A 229 -19.35 -8.79 3.55
CA ASP A 229 -18.33 -9.84 3.49
C ASP A 229 -17.38 -9.96 4.68
N ASP A 230 -17.70 -10.88 5.59
CA ASP A 230 -16.78 -11.47 6.56
C ASP A 230 -15.42 -11.83 5.93
N GLU A 231 -15.41 -12.18 4.63
CA GLU A 231 -14.20 -12.48 3.87
C GLU A 231 -13.17 -11.33 3.83
N ILE A 232 -13.61 -10.07 3.74
CA ILE A 232 -12.68 -8.93 3.68
C ILE A 232 -12.04 -8.71 5.05
N PHE A 233 -12.85 -8.78 6.12
CA PHE A 233 -12.32 -8.70 7.48
C PHE A 233 -11.36 -9.85 7.77
N LEU A 234 -11.78 -11.09 7.46
CA LEU A 234 -10.96 -12.29 7.66
C LEU A 234 -9.66 -12.22 6.88
N PHE A 235 -9.67 -11.71 5.65
CA PHE A 235 -8.45 -11.47 4.88
C PHE A 235 -7.46 -10.57 5.63
N TRP A 236 -7.91 -9.42 6.13
CA TRP A 236 -7.04 -8.50 6.88
C TRP A 236 -6.59 -9.08 8.21
N TRP A 237 -7.49 -9.79 8.91
CA TRP A 237 -7.18 -10.45 10.17
C TRP A 237 -6.13 -11.54 10.00
N ASP A 238 -6.27 -12.38 8.98
CA ASP A 238 -5.31 -13.43 8.67
C ASP A 238 -3.97 -12.87 8.20
N LEU A 239 -3.98 -11.81 7.38
CA LEU A 239 -2.76 -11.10 6.99
C LEU A 239 -2.02 -10.54 8.21
N LEU A 240 -2.72 -9.85 9.11
CA LEU A 240 -2.15 -9.29 10.33
C LEU A 240 -1.54 -10.37 11.23
N LYS A 241 -2.25 -11.51 11.40
CA LYS A 241 -1.75 -12.66 12.16
C LYS A 241 -0.48 -13.24 11.55
N GLN A 242 -0.49 -13.49 10.25
CA GLN A 242 0.61 -14.15 9.54
C GLN A 242 1.86 -13.28 9.44
N GLN A 243 1.71 -11.97 9.27
CA GLN A 243 2.85 -11.08 9.04
C GLN A 243 3.41 -10.49 10.34
N TYR A 244 2.57 -10.26 11.35
CA TYR A 244 2.95 -9.46 12.53
C TYR A 244 2.62 -10.10 13.87
N LEU A 245 1.39 -10.57 14.10
CA LEU A 245 1.01 -11.02 15.46
C LEU A 245 1.74 -12.29 15.89
N CYS A 246 2.09 -13.17 14.95
CA CYS A 246 2.96 -14.32 15.25
C CYS A 246 4.35 -13.92 15.76
N VAL A 247 4.85 -12.74 15.36
CA VAL A 247 6.12 -12.19 15.83
C VAL A 247 5.96 -11.48 17.17
N PHE A 248 4.83 -10.79 17.40
CA PHE A 248 4.57 -10.08 18.65
C PHE A 248 4.07 -10.99 19.80
N TYR A 249 3.45 -12.12 19.47
CA TYR A 249 2.90 -13.10 20.41
C TYR A 249 3.35 -14.52 20.03
N PRO A 250 4.66 -14.80 20.04
CA PRO A 250 5.21 -16.08 19.57
C PRO A 250 4.76 -17.28 20.42
N SER A 251 4.34 -17.07 21.67
CA SER A 251 3.82 -18.13 22.55
C SER A 251 2.51 -18.75 22.06
N ILE A 252 1.75 -18.02 21.22
CA ILE A 252 0.48 -18.51 20.65
C ILE A 252 0.73 -19.41 19.44
N TRP A 253 1.73 -19.05 18.62
CA TRP A 253 2.08 -19.80 17.41
C TRP A 253 3.59 -20.05 17.28
N PRO A 254 4.18 -20.88 18.16
CA PRO A 254 5.61 -21.19 18.12
C PRO A 254 6.03 -21.86 16.80
N GLU A 255 5.11 -22.54 16.12
CA GLU A 255 5.36 -23.17 14.82
C GLU A 255 5.37 -22.17 13.65
N LYS A 256 4.65 -21.04 13.78
CA LYS A 256 4.50 -20.05 12.71
C LYS A 256 5.59 -18.98 12.71
N THR A 257 6.41 -18.88 13.76
CA THR A 257 7.58 -18.00 13.74
C THR A 257 8.66 -18.51 12.79
N GLY A 258 8.63 -19.79 12.40
CA GLY A 258 9.60 -20.44 11.52
C GLY A 258 10.85 -20.95 12.27
N PRO A 259 11.56 -21.94 11.72
CA PRO A 259 12.72 -22.55 12.39
C PRO A 259 13.85 -21.54 12.60
N GLY A 260 14.35 -21.44 13.84
CA GLY A 260 15.46 -20.54 14.21
C GLY A 260 15.09 -19.06 14.34
N LYS A 261 13.81 -18.71 14.18
CA LYS A 261 13.30 -17.36 14.31
C LYS A 261 12.65 -17.17 15.68
N ILE A 262 12.86 -16.00 16.28
CA ILE A 262 12.49 -15.68 17.65
C ILE A 262 11.68 -14.39 17.60
N GLY A 263 10.40 -14.47 17.96
CA GLY A 263 9.54 -13.29 18.14
C GLY A 263 9.85 -12.53 19.42
N PHE A 264 9.09 -11.46 19.69
CA PHE A 264 9.22 -10.71 20.92
C PHE A 264 8.73 -11.53 22.11
N PRO A 265 9.47 -11.63 23.23
CA PRO A 265 9.00 -12.32 24.44
C PRO A 265 7.71 -11.72 25.02
N LYS A 266 7.55 -10.40 24.85
CA LYS A 266 6.34 -9.62 25.13
C LYS A 266 6.17 -8.63 23.98
N CYS A 267 4.93 -8.39 23.54
CA CYS A 267 4.64 -7.41 22.50
C CYS A 267 5.22 -6.03 22.91
N PRO A 268 5.94 -5.34 22.01
CA PRO A 268 6.42 -3.99 22.25
C PRO A 268 5.29 -3.05 22.68
N GLU A 269 5.55 -2.17 23.64
CA GLU A 269 4.51 -1.35 24.26
C GLU A 269 3.85 -0.40 23.25
N GLU A 270 4.65 0.17 22.33
CA GLU A 270 4.16 1.06 21.29
C GLU A 270 3.20 0.35 20.32
N ILE A 271 3.51 -0.90 19.96
CA ILE A 271 2.66 -1.73 19.11
C ILE A 271 1.42 -2.20 19.87
N GLN A 272 1.58 -2.63 21.11
CA GLN A 272 0.51 -3.10 21.98
C GLN A 272 -0.53 -1.98 22.21
N ALA A 273 -0.11 -0.73 22.37
CA ALA A 273 -0.98 0.42 22.60
C ALA A 273 -1.89 0.73 21.39
N VAL A 274 -1.36 0.70 20.17
CA VAL A 274 -2.16 0.94 18.97
C VAL A 274 -3.03 -0.27 18.62
N LEU A 275 -2.52 -1.49 18.85
CA LEU A 275 -3.28 -2.72 18.63
C LEU A 275 -4.49 -2.82 19.55
N ILE A 276 -4.32 -2.59 20.85
CA ILE A 276 -5.44 -2.68 21.80
C ILE A 276 -6.53 -1.65 21.50
N THR A 277 -6.13 -0.44 21.10
CA THR A 277 -7.06 0.64 20.70
C THR A 277 -7.89 0.23 19.48
N CYS A 278 -7.25 -0.39 18.48
CA CYS A 278 -7.95 -0.94 17.32
C CYS A 278 -8.90 -2.09 17.71
N LEU A 279 -8.44 -3.05 18.50
CA LEU A 279 -9.30 -4.18 18.90
C LEU A 279 -10.50 -3.75 19.73
N GLN A 280 -10.35 -2.75 20.60
CA GLN A 280 -11.46 -2.19 21.38
C GLN A 280 -12.53 -1.53 20.51
N SER A 281 -12.18 -0.98 19.34
CA SER A 281 -13.18 -0.46 18.40
C SER A 281 -13.87 -1.59 17.64
N LEU A 282 -13.12 -2.63 17.25
CA LEU A 282 -13.63 -3.80 16.53
C LEU A 282 -14.60 -4.66 17.34
N ILE A 283 -14.29 -4.93 18.62
CA ILE A 283 -15.10 -5.81 19.49
C ILE A 283 -16.50 -5.24 19.79
N ARG A 284 -16.72 -3.93 19.54
CA ARG A 284 -18.06 -3.32 19.66
C ARG A 284 -19.03 -3.81 18.59
N GLU A 285 -18.51 -4.33 17.47
CA GLU A 285 -19.33 -4.86 16.38
C GLU A 285 -19.52 -6.38 16.53
N LYS A 286 -20.78 -6.80 16.68
CA LYS A 286 -21.13 -8.18 17.02
C LYS A 286 -20.61 -9.20 15.99
N GLY A 287 -20.75 -8.92 14.69
CA GLY A 287 -20.30 -9.83 13.62
C GLY A 287 -18.79 -10.04 13.60
N ILE A 288 -18.01 -8.99 13.86
CA ILE A 288 -16.56 -9.08 13.96
C ILE A 288 -16.14 -9.87 15.19
N MET A 289 -16.77 -9.60 16.34
CA MET A 289 -16.50 -10.37 17.55
C MET A 289 -16.73 -11.87 17.30
N GLU A 290 -17.83 -12.25 16.64
CA GLU A 290 -18.09 -13.66 16.31
C GLU A 290 -17.00 -14.24 15.39
N CYS A 291 -16.51 -13.48 14.40
CA CYS A 291 -15.41 -13.91 13.53
C CYS A 291 -14.09 -14.09 14.30
N MET A 292 -13.72 -13.10 15.11
CA MET A 292 -12.48 -13.07 15.89
C MET A 292 -12.44 -14.16 16.98
N PHE A 293 -13.58 -14.60 17.49
CA PHE A 293 -13.66 -15.63 18.53
C PHE A 293 -14.08 -17.01 17.98
N LYS A 294 -14.05 -17.19 16.66
CA LYS A 294 -14.48 -18.45 16.03
C LYS A 294 -13.52 -19.61 16.30
N GLY A 295 -12.21 -19.37 16.20
CA GLY A 295 -11.16 -20.38 16.42
C GLY A 295 -10.56 -20.33 17.82
N ASP A 296 -10.13 -21.48 18.36
CA ASP A 296 -9.50 -21.53 19.69
C ASP A 296 -8.14 -20.79 19.73
N ASP A 297 -7.39 -20.82 18.63
CA ASP A 297 -6.17 -20.03 18.46
C ASP A 297 -6.44 -18.52 18.51
N ASP A 298 -7.49 -18.05 17.83
CA ASP A 298 -7.84 -16.63 17.82
C ASP A 298 -8.30 -16.18 19.22
N LYS A 299 -9.07 -17.02 19.94
CA LYS A 299 -9.43 -16.74 21.35
C LYS A 299 -8.20 -16.61 22.22
N ARG A 300 -7.24 -17.54 22.12
CA ARG A 300 -5.98 -17.49 22.87
C ARG A 300 -5.17 -16.26 22.54
N LEU A 301 -5.06 -15.90 21.26
CA LEU A 301 -4.40 -14.67 20.82
C LEU A 301 -5.04 -13.44 21.47
N ILE A 302 -6.36 -13.30 21.36
CA ILE A 302 -7.06 -12.11 21.88
C ILE A 302 -6.89 -12.01 23.39
N LEU A 303 -7.08 -13.12 24.12
CA LEU A 303 -6.84 -13.16 25.56
C LEU A 303 -5.41 -12.77 25.92
N GLU A 304 -4.41 -13.23 25.17
CA GLU A 304 -3.01 -12.88 25.39
C GLU A 304 -2.73 -11.40 25.09
N ILE A 305 -3.31 -10.84 24.03
CA ILE A 305 -3.23 -9.41 23.73
C ILE A 305 -3.79 -8.59 24.90
N PHE A 306 -4.98 -8.93 25.40
CA PHE A 306 -5.57 -8.24 26.55
C PHE A 306 -4.75 -8.46 27.83
N ARG A 307 -4.25 -9.68 28.08
CA ARG A 307 -3.40 -9.99 29.25
C ARG A 307 -2.16 -9.12 29.27
N GLN A 308 -1.48 -8.95 28.14
CA GLN A 308 -0.29 -8.11 28.04
C GLN A 308 -0.61 -6.61 28.15
N SER A 309 -1.82 -6.18 27.74
CA SER A 309 -2.24 -4.76 27.87
C SER A 309 -2.40 -4.28 29.31
N ILE A 310 -2.68 -5.18 30.27
CA ILE A 310 -2.77 -4.82 31.70
C ILE A 310 -1.44 -4.28 32.22
N ALA A 311 -0.34 -4.73 31.63
CA ALA A 311 1.02 -4.33 31.98
C ALA A 311 1.54 -3.14 31.13
N LEU A 312 0.67 -2.43 30.41
CA LEU A 312 1.03 -1.15 29.80
C LEU A 312 1.04 -0.07 30.88
N HIS A 313 2.11 0.72 30.92
CA HIS A 313 2.16 1.91 31.77
C HIS A 313 1.13 2.92 31.29
N VAL A 314 -0.01 3.03 31.99
CA VAL A 314 -0.97 4.10 31.78
C VAL A 314 -0.39 5.35 32.43
N ASN A 315 0.00 6.34 31.63
CA ASN A 315 0.37 7.64 32.18
C ASN A 315 -0.91 8.33 32.67
N PHE A 316 -0.89 8.86 33.90
CA PHE A 316 -2.07 9.45 34.54
C PHE A 316 -2.67 10.60 33.71
N ASP A 317 -1.81 11.33 32.97
CA ASP A 317 -2.20 12.42 32.07
C ASP A 317 -3.03 11.97 30.86
N ASP A 318 -2.87 10.73 30.38
CA ASP A 318 -3.63 10.18 29.25
C ASP A 318 -5.07 9.81 29.65
N THR A 319 -5.33 9.62 30.94
CA THR A 319 -6.66 9.32 31.48
C THR A 319 -7.53 10.54 31.75
N ILE A 320 -6.97 11.76 31.73
CA ILE A 320 -7.70 12.99 32.13
C ILE A 320 -8.29 13.76 30.93
N LYS A 321 -7.86 13.48 29.69
CA LYS A 321 -8.47 14.12 28.51
C LYS A 321 -9.62 13.28 27.93
N LYS A 322 -10.82 13.50 28.47
CA LYS A 322 -12.10 13.30 27.79
C LYS A 322 -12.91 14.59 27.84
#